data_AF-A0AAV8ZS29-F1
#
_entry.id   AF-A0AAV8ZS29-F1
#
_cell.length_a   1.000
_cell.length_b   1.000
_cell.length_c   1.000
_cell.angle_alpha   90.00
_cell.angle_beta   90.00
_cell.angle_gamma   90.00
#
_symmetry.space_group_name_H-M   'P 1'
#
loop_
_entity.id
_entity.type
_entity.pdbx_description
1 polymer ?
#
loop_
_entity_poly.entity_id
_entity_poly.type
_entity_poly.pdbx_seq_one_letter_code
_entity_poly.pdbx_strand_id
1 'polypeptide(L)'
;MVPHLTDIQKFRIVSKIEDGWSIRRLAAEYNVSKTTIMSVKKQWETNQTVSRKVGSGRPRKSNNQEDENLINYLIENPFQTAVNAISETNFPASVSTACRRLKLQSDLKSCSAAKKYKLSEEKKQGRIIVALNYIINDENFWGQVVFSDEKEGFQSMSGLG
;
A
#
# COMPACT_ATOMS: atom_id res chain seq x y z
N MET A 1 13.23 -30.14 4.70
CA MET A 1 12.04 -29.41 4.19
C MET A 1 11.74 -29.96 2.80
N VAL A 2 10.52 -30.44 2.53
CA VAL A 2 10.18 -31.01 1.21
C VAL A 2 10.01 -29.86 0.21
N PRO A 3 10.66 -29.89 -0.98
CA PRO A 3 10.51 -28.81 -1.95
C PRO A 3 9.05 -28.71 -2.44
N HIS A 4 8.49 -27.50 -2.38
CA HIS A 4 7.16 -27.22 -2.92
C HIS A 4 7.26 -26.97 -4.42
N LEU A 5 6.48 -27.73 -5.21
CA LEU A 5 6.38 -27.52 -6.64
C LEU A 5 5.70 -26.19 -6.95
N THR A 6 6.33 -25.38 -7.79
CA THR A 6 5.73 -24.18 -8.40
C THR A 6 4.65 -24.59 -9.42
N ASP A 7 3.73 -23.69 -9.72
CA ASP A 7 2.65 -23.97 -10.68
C ASP A 7 3.20 -24.28 -12.08
N ILE A 8 4.30 -23.63 -12.49
CA ILE A 8 5.01 -23.93 -13.75
C ILE A 8 5.55 -25.37 -13.75
N GLN A 9 6.18 -25.81 -12.65
CA GLN A 9 6.67 -27.18 -12.55
C GLN A 9 5.53 -28.20 -12.61
N LYS A 10 4.40 -27.91 -11.95
CA LYS A 10 3.22 -28.78 -12.02
C LYS A 10 2.64 -28.86 -13.43
N PHE A 11 2.57 -27.75 -14.17
CA PHE A 11 2.15 -27.77 -15.58
C PHE A 11 3.06 -28.65 -16.42
N ARG A 12 4.38 -28.50 -16.29
CA ARG A 12 5.34 -29.35 -17.02
C ARG A 12 5.21 -30.83 -16.66
N ILE A 13 4.92 -31.14 -15.39
CA ILE A 13 4.64 -32.50 -14.93
C ILE A 13 3.40 -33.05 -15.63
N VAL A 14 2.32 -32.27 -15.70
CA VAL A 14 1.08 -32.66 -16.39
C VAL A 14 1.35 -32.93 -17.87
N SER A 15 2.01 -32.02 -18.59
CA SER A 15 2.35 -32.21 -20.01
C SER A 15 3.15 -33.48 -20.24
N LYS A 16 4.17 -33.74 -19.42
CA LYS A 16 4.97 -34.97 -19.53
C LYS A 16 4.16 -36.24 -19.23
N ILE A 17 3.18 -36.17 -18.33
CA ILE A 17 2.26 -37.29 -18.07
C ILE A 17 1.39 -37.55 -19.30
N GLU A 18 0.90 -36.50 -19.97
CA GLU A 18 0.16 -36.59 -21.23
C GLU A 18 1.02 -37.18 -22.35
N ASP A 19 2.32 -36.85 -22.38
CA ASP A 19 3.33 -37.47 -23.25
C ASP A 19 3.71 -38.92 -22.86
N GLY A 20 3.04 -39.52 -21.87
CA GLY A 20 3.22 -40.92 -21.46
C GLY A 20 4.39 -41.17 -20.50
N TRP A 21 4.95 -40.15 -19.86
CA TRP A 21 6.06 -40.34 -18.92
C TRP A 21 5.62 -41.01 -17.62
N SER A 22 6.46 -41.91 -17.10
CA SER A 22 6.15 -42.59 -15.84
C SER A 22 6.26 -41.67 -14.62
N ILE A 23 5.33 -41.84 -13.68
CA ILE A 23 5.30 -41.11 -12.40
C ILE A 23 6.62 -41.27 -11.61
N ARG A 24 7.24 -42.46 -11.68
CA ARG A 24 8.53 -42.73 -11.01
C ARG A 24 9.66 -41.86 -11.60
N ARG A 25 9.71 -41.71 -12.93
CA ARG A 25 10.70 -40.88 -13.61
C ARG A 25 10.55 -39.41 -13.22
N LEU A 26 9.32 -38.92 -13.21
CA LEU A 26 9.00 -37.54 -12.81
C LEU A 26 9.32 -37.28 -11.34
N ALA A 27 9.02 -38.22 -10.44
CA ALA A 27 9.36 -38.10 -9.03
C ALA A 27 10.88 -37.94 -8.81
N ALA A 28 11.70 -38.72 -9.54
CA ALA A 28 13.15 -38.62 -9.49
C ALA A 28 13.66 -37.31 -10.10
N GLU A 29 13.13 -36.91 -11.27
CA GLU A 29 13.53 -35.69 -11.98
C GLU A 29 13.28 -34.42 -11.15
N TYR A 30 12.11 -34.34 -10.49
CA TYR A 30 11.72 -33.18 -9.69
C TYR A 30 12.12 -33.29 -8.21
N ASN A 31 12.78 -34.38 -7.81
CA ASN A 31 13.17 -34.67 -6.42
C ASN A 31 11.99 -34.54 -5.43
N VAL A 32 10.85 -35.14 -5.78
CA VAL A 32 9.61 -35.15 -4.97
C VAL A 32 9.09 -36.57 -4.83
N SER A 33 8.21 -36.81 -3.86
CA SER A 33 7.57 -38.12 -3.72
C SER A 33 6.63 -38.42 -4.90
N LYS A 34 6.47 -39.71 -5.20
CA LYS A 34 5.47 -40.18 -6.17
C LYS A 34 4.05 -39.73 -5.80
N THR A 35 3.75 -39.63 -4.51
CA THR A 35 2.46 -39.15 -4.00
C THR A 35 2.19 -37.70 -4.40
N THR A 36 3.21 -36.85 -4.41
CA THR A 36 3.08 -35.46 -4.89
C THR A 36 2.74 -35.42 -6.38
N ILE A 37 3.46 -36.19 -7.21
CA ILE A 37 3.17 -36.27 -8.65
C ILE A 37 1.75 -36.81 -8.91
N MET A 38 1.33 -37.85 -8.18
CA MET A 38 -0.04 -38.38 -8.27
C MET A 38 -1.09 -37.36 -7.84
N SER A 39 -0.80 -36.56 -6.83
CA SER A 39 -1.71 -35.50 -6.36
C SER A 39 -1.87 -34.41 -7.41
N VAL A 40 -0.79 -34.03 -8.10
CA VAL A 40 -0.83 -33.09 -9.24
C VAL A 40 -1.68 -33.66 -10.38
N LYS A 41 -1.43 -34.92 -10.79
CA LYS A 41 -2.24 -35.61 -11.81
C LYS A 41 -3.73 -35.61 -11.47
N LYS A 42 -4.08 -36.03 -10.25
CA LYS A 42 -5.46 -36.08 -9.78
C LYS A 42 -6.12 -34.70 -9.75
N GLN A 43 -5.37 -33.68 -9.33
CA GLN A 43 -5.85 -32.30 -9.30
C GLN A 43 -6.18 -31.78 -10.71
N TRP A 44 -5.32 -32.09 -11.69
CA TRP A 44 -5.55 -31.78 -13.11
C TRP A 44 -6.77 -32.51 -13.67
N GLU A 45 -6.85 -33.84 -13.49
CA GLU A 45 -7.98 -34.65 -13.96
C GLU A 45 -9.32 -34.19 -13.38
N THR A 46 -9.34 -33.76 -12.11
CA THR A 46 -10.58 -33.38 -11.43
C THR A 46 -10.99 -31.93 -11.70
N ASN A 47 -10.05 -30.98 -11.71
CA ASN A 47 -10.36 -29.55 -11.69
C ASN A 47 -9.74 -28.78 -12.87
N GLN A 48 -8.99 -29.44 -13.76
CA GLN A 48 -8.30 -28.83 -14.91
C GLN A 48 -7.45 -27.61 -14.53
N THR A 49 -6.83 -27.66 -13.34
CA THR A 49 -5.96 -26.60 -12.83
C THR A 49 -4.83 -27.19 -12.00
N VAL A 50 -3.66 -26.55 -12.02
CA VAL A 50 -2.52 -26.89 -11.14
C VAL A 50 -2.40 -25.94 -9.94
N SER A 51 -3.18 -24.86 -9.96
CA SER A 51 -3.15 -23.85 -8.93
C SER A 51 -3.72 -24.39 -7.63
N ARG A 52 -3.15 -23.91 -6.52
CA ARG A 52 -3.58 -24.31 -5.20
C ARG A 52 -5.01 -23.84 -4.96
N LYS A 53 -5.86 -24.72 -4.43
CA LYS A 53 -7.19 -24.34 -3.94
C LYS A 53 -7.07 -23.28 -2.86
N VAL A 54 -8.01 -22.33 -2.85
CA VAL A 54 -8.14 -21.37 -1.75
C VAL A 54 -8.23 -22.17 -0.45
N GLY A 55 -7.37 -21.86 0.51
CA GLY A 55 -7.34 -22.56 1.78
C GLY A 55 -8.63 -22.34 2.56
N SER A 56 -9.07 -23.34 3.32
CA SER A 56 -10.25 -23.29 4.20
C SER A 56 -9.99 -22.48 5.49
N GLY A 57 -9.10 -21.50 5.43
CA GLY A 57 -8.75 -20.69 6.59
C GLY A 57 -9.97 -19.96 7.17
N ARG A 58 -9.80 -19.39 8.36
CA ARG A 58 -10.87 -18.64 9.02
C ARG A 58 -11.42 -17.56 8.07
N PRO A 59 -12.75 -17.49 7.86
CA PRO A 59 -13.33 -16.46 7.01
C PRO A 59 -13.03 -15.07 7.57
N ARG A 60 -13.00 -14.09 6.66
CA ARG A 60 -12.82 -12.69 7.03
C ARG A 60 -14.00 -12.23 7.89
N LYS A 61 -13.72 -11.36 8.86
CA LYS A 61 -14.77 -10.67 9.62
C LYS A 61 -15.45 -9.57 8.79
N SER A 62 -14.66 -8.82 8.01
CA SER A 62 -15.18 -7.77 7.13
C SER A 62 -15.48 -8.31 5.74
N ASN A 63 -16.58 -7.82 5.15
CA ASN A 63 -16.93 -7.99 3.75
C ASN A 63 -16.39 -6.82 2.90
N ASN A 64 -16.53 -6.91 1.58
CA ASN A 64 -16.00 -5.89 0.67
C ASN A 64 -16.77 -4.55 0.78
N GLN A 65 -18.09 -4.60 0.98
CA GLN A 65 -18.91 -3.39 1.11
C GLN A 65 -18.55 -2.60 2.37
N GLU A 66 -18.30 -3.27 3.49
CA GLU A 66 -17.88 -2.65 4.75
C GLU A 66 -16.49 -2.02 4.62
N ASP A 67 -15.58 -2.67 3.90
CA ASP A 67 -14.27 -2.10 3.60
C ASP A 67 -14.41 -0.85 2.72
N GLU A 68 -15.25 -0.89 1.68
CA GLU A 68 -15.51 0.23 0.77
C GLU A 68 -16.17 1.41 1.51
N ASN A 69 -17.16 1.14 2.36
CA ASN A 69 -17.81 2.15 3.18
C ASN A 69 -16.79 2.86 4.09
N LEU A 70 -15.88 2.11 4.70
CA LEU A 70 -14.79 2.66 5.51
C LEU A 70 -13.85 3.55 4.69
N ILE A 71 -13.48 3.12 3.49
CA ILE A 71 -12.60 3.88 2.59
C ILE A 71 -13.28 5.16 2.14
N ASN A 72 -14.53 5.08 1.67
CA ASN A 72 -15.29 6.22 1.18
C ASN A 72 -15.50 7.27 2.28
N TYR A 73 -15.83 6.84 3.50
CA TYR A 73 -15.94 7.74 4.64
C TYR A 73 -14.67 8.56 4.87
N LEU A 74 -13.49 7.93 4.79
CA LEU A 74 -12.19 8.60 4.97
C LEU A 74 -11.77 9.46 3.77
N ILE A 75 -12.26 9.15 2.56
CA ILE A 75 -12.09 10.02 1.39
C ILE A 75 -12.91 11.30 1.56
N GLU A 76 -14.16 11.17 2.02
CA GLU A 76 -15.05 12.30 2.29
C GLU A 76 -14.60 13.11 3.51
N ASN A 77 -13.96 12.46 4.49
CA ASN A 77 -13.50 13.07 5.74
C ASN A 77 -11.99 12.84 5.98
N PRO A 78 -11.08 13.47 5.19
CA PRO A 78 -9.65 13.13 5.19
C PRO A 78 -8.91 13.36 6.52
N PHE A 79 -9.46 14.20 7.40
CA PHE A 79 -8.85 14.55 8.70
C PHE A 79 -9.41 13.72 9.86
N GLN A 80 -10.33 12.79 9.61
CA GLN A 80 -10.84 11.90 10.64
C GLN A 80 -9.85 10.80 10.99
N THR A 81 -9.96 10.29 12.22
CA THR A 81 -9.15 9.17 12.67
C THR A 81 -9.75 7.84 12.22
N ALA A 82 -8.91 6.81 12.09
CA ALA A 82 -9.39 5.46 11.80
C ALA A 82 -10.35 4.92 12.88
N VAL A 83 -10.18 5.33 14.14
CA VAL A 83 -11.06 4.92 15.24
C VAL A 83 -12.46 5.50 15.05
N ASN A 84 -12.55 6.79 14.74
CA ASN A 84 -13.83 7.45 14.46
C ASN A 84 -14.48 6.86 13.20
N ALA A 85 -13.69 6.62 12.14
CA ALA A 85 -14.21 6.02 10.92
C ALA A 85 -14.83 4.63 11.20
N ILE A 86 -14.20 3.81 12.04
CA ILE A 86 -14.74 2.50 12.44
C ILE A 86 -16.07 2.62 13.18
N SER A 87 -16.20 3.59 14.09
CA SER A 87 -17.46 3.81 14.82
C SER A 87 -18.57 4.30 13.89
N GLU A 88 -18.25 5.24 12.99
CA GLU A 88 -19.25 5.82 12.07
C GLU A 88 -19.72 4.82 11.01
N THR A 89 -18.82 3.97 10.50
CA THR A 89 -19.19 2.96 9.50
C THR A 89 -19.59 1.61 10.09
N ASN A 90 -19.67 1.49 11.42
CA ASN A 90 -19.94 0.23 12.14
C ASN A 90 -19.06 -0.95 11.68
N PHE A 91 -17.76 -0.70 11.46
CA PHE A 91 -16.85 -1.70 10.91
C PHE A 91 -16.66 -2.89 11.90
N PRO A 92 -16.80 -4.16 11.47
CA PRO A 92 -17.00 -5.29 12.39
C PRO A 92 -15.73 -5.85 13.03
N ALA A 93 -14.58 -5.19 12.83
CA ALA A 93 -13.29 -5.68 13.28
C ALA A 93 -12.44 -4.59 13.93
N SER A 94 -11.30 -5.01 14.48
CA SER A 94 -10.41 -4.11 15.22
C SER A 94 -9.80 -3.02 14.34
N VAL A 95 -9.32 -1.95 14.98
CA VAL A 95 -8.58 -0.85 14.34
C VAL A 95 -7.42 -1.35 13.49
N SER A 96 -6.67 -2.33 13.99
CA SER A 96 -5.57 -2.95 13.22
C SER A 96 -6.07 -3.61 11.92
N THR A 97 -7.22 -4.27 11.97
CA THR A 97 -7.84 -4.87 10.78
C THR A 97 -8.28 -3.80 9.80
N ALA A 98 -8.99 -2.76 10.27
CA ALA A 98 -9.42 -1.63 9.47
C ALA A 98 -8.23 -0.93 8.78
N CYS A 99 -7.18 -0.57 9.53
CA CYS A 99 -5.96 0.02 8.97
C CYS A 99 -5.27 -0.87 7.93
N ARG A 100 -5.30 -2.20 8.13
CA ARG A 100 -4.79 -3.15 7.13
C ARG A 100 -5.64 -3.13 5.86
N ARG A 101 -6.97 -3.00 5.97
CA ARG A 101 -7.86 -2.88 4.79
C ARG A 101 -7.58 -1.61 4.01
N LEU A 102 -7.52 -0.48 4.69
CA LEU A 102 -7.16 0.81 4.10
C LEU A 102 -5.86 0.71 3.29
N LYS A 103 -4.79 0.16 3.88
CA LYS A 103 -3.50 0.01 3.19
C LYS A 103 -3.51 -0.95 2.00
N LEU A 104 -4.40 -1.94 1.98
CA LEU A 104 -4.45 -2.96 0.92
C LEU A 104 -5.36 -2.55 -0.25
N GLN A 105 -6.37 -1.72 0.01
CA GLN A 105 -7.43 -1.40 -0.93
C GLN A 105 -7.45 0.07 -1.36
N SER A 106 -6.67 0.95 -0.71
CA SER A 106 -6.56 2.36 -1.10
C SER A 106 -5.14 2.91 -0.91
N ASP A 107 -4.89 4.07 -1.53
CA ASP A 107 -3.64 4.82 -1.39
C ASP A 107 -3.66 5.84 -0.23
N LEU A 108 -4.63 5.70 0.69
CA LEU A 108 -4.77 6.60 1.83
C LEU A 108 -3.57 6.50 2.77
N LYS A 109 -3.01 7.67 3.11
CA LYS A 109 -1.86 7.81 4.01
C LYS A 109 -2.21 8.73 5.15
N SER A 110 -1.79 8.36 6.36
CA SER A 110 -1.79 9.27 7.49
C SER A 110 -0.55 10.17 7.37
N CYS A 111 -0.79 11.48 7.31
CA CYS A 111 0.26 12.48 7.30
C CYS A 111 0.00 13.50 8.41
N SER A 112 1.07 14.03 8.99
CA SER A 112 0.97 15.16 9.92
C SER A 112 0.93 16.46 9.14
N ALA A 113 -0.03 17.34 9.47
CA ALA A 113 -0.10 18.66 8.87
C ALA A 113 1.14 19.49 9.23
N ALA A 114 1.69 20.22 8.26
CA ALA A 114 2.81 21.13 8.50
C ALA A 114 2.37 22.28 9.42
N LYS A 115 3.22 22.63 10.40
CA LYS A 115 3.00 23.80 11.24
C LYS A 115 3.15 25.07 10.39
N LYS A 116 2.09 25.88 10.29
CA LYS A 116 2.06 27.13 9.53
C LYS A 116 1.41 28.24 10.36
N TYR A 117 1.89 29.47 10.20
CA TYR A 117 1.23 30.63 10.78
C TYR A 117 -0.11 30.88 10.08
N LYS A 118 -1.15 31.15 10.86
CA LYS A 118 -2.46 31.52 10.32
C LYS A 118 -2.36 32.91 9.69
N LEU A 119 -2.58 32.99 8.37
CA LEU A 119 -2.64 34.26 7.65
C LEU A 119 -4.05 34.85 7.74
N SER A 120 -4.15 36.17 7.94
CA SER A 120 -5.39 36.91 7.69
C SER A 120 -5.69 36.99 6.20
N GLU A 121 -6.95 37.23 5.83
CA GLU A 121 -7.35 37.36 4.43
C GLU A 121 -6.63 38.52 3.73
N GLU A 122 -6.47 39.66 4.40
CA GLU A 122 -5.69 40.81 3.90
C GLU A 122 -4.25 40.42 3.55
N LYS A 123 -3.57 39.65 4.42
CA LYS A 123 -2.21 39.18 4.17
C LYS A 123 -2.14 38.19 3.02
N LYS A 124 -3.17 37.34 2.83
CA LYS A 124 -3.24 36.43 1.67
C LYS A 124 -3.36 37.21 0.37
N GLN A 125 -4.26 38.21 0.32
CA GLN A 125 -4.45 39.06 -0.85
C GLN A 125 -3.17 39.83 -1.19
N GLY A 126 -2.53 40.46 -0.20
CA GLY A 126 -1.25 41.16 -0.40
C GLY A 126 -0.17 40.25 -0.98
N ARG A 127 -0.07 39.00 -0.50
CA ARG A 127 0.86 38.00 -1.07
C ARG A 127 0.56 37.66 -2.52
N ILE A 128 -0.70 37.51 -2.90
CA ILE A 128 -1.10 37.22 -4.29
C ILE A 128 -0.75 38.38 -5.21
N ILE A 129 -1.07 39.62 -4.81
CA ILE A 129 -0.77 40.83 -5.59
C ILE A 129 0.74 40.93 -5.84
N VAL A 130 1.54 40.75 -4.79
CA VAL A 130 3.01 40.74 -4.92
C VAL A 130 3.46 39.63 -5.88
N ALA A 131 2.99 38.39 -5.68
CA ALA A 131 3.38 37.28 -6.56
C ALA A 131 3.04 37.54 -8.03
N LEU A 132 1.85 38.06 -8.33
CA LEU A 132 1.43 38.39 -9.69
C LEU A 132 2.24 39.53 -10.30
N ASN A 133 2.63 40.54 -9.51
CA ASN A 133 3.47 41.64 -10.01
C ASN A 133 4.87 41.17 -10.42
N TYR A 134 5.41 40.15 -9.76
CA TYR A 134 6.76 39.65 -10.02
C TYR A 134 6.81 38.42 -10.95
N ILE A 135 5.69 37.72 -11.21
CA ILE A 135 5.66 36.51 -12.05
C ILE A 135 6.03 36.77 -13.52
N ILE A 136 5.80 38.00 -14.01
CA ILE A 136 6.05 38.40 -15.40
C ILE A 136 7.54 38.67 -15.64
N ASN A 137 8.32 38.88 -14.58
CA ASN A 137 9.72 39.27 -14.70
C ASN A 137 10.59 38.12 -15.19
N ASP A 138 11.55 38.46 -16.06
CA ASP A 138 12.46 37.54 -16.70
C ASP A 138 13.73 37.26 -15.87
N GLU A 139 14.59 36.35 -16.35
CA GLU A 139 15.83 35.99 -15.65
C GLU A 139 16.77 37.18 -15.47
N ASN A 140 16.80 38.13 -16.41
CA ASN A 140 17.64 39.33 -16.30
C ASN A 140 17.22 40.19 -15.11
N PHE A 141 15.92 40.39 -14.91
CA PHE A 141 15.40 41.06 -13.74
C PHE A 141 15.83 40.35 -12.45
N TRP A 142 15.61 39.04 -12.36
CA TRP A 142 15.92 38.26 -11.16
C TRP A 142 17.43 38.20 -10.85
N GLY A 143 18.28 38.25 -11.88
CA GLY A 143 19.73 38.32 -11.74
C GLY A 143 20.24 39.61 -11.07
N GLN A 144 19.41 40.66 -11.00
CA GLN A 144 19.74 41.93 -10.35
C GLN A 144 19.17 42.04 -8.93
N VAL A 145 18.29 41.13 -8.51
CA VAL A 145 17.62 41.19 -7.20
C VAL A 145 18.50 40.55 -6.12
N VAL A 146 18.74 41.29 -5.04
CA VAL A 146 19.41 40.78 -3.84
C VAL A 146 18.38 40.71 -2.71
N PHE A 147 18.22 39.53 -2.11
CA PHE A 147 17.36 39.32 -0.95
C PHE A 147 18.18 39.35 0.35
N SER A 148 17.66 40.06 1.35
CA SER A 148 18.19 40.04 2.73
C SER A 148 17.07 39.72 3.70
N ASP A 149 17.34 38.86 4.68
CA ASP A 149 16.45 38.57 5.79
C ASP A 149 17.26 38.51 7.09
N GLU A 150 16.68 38.98 8.18
CA GLU A 150 17.31 38.99 9.49
C GLU A 150 16.81 37.79 10.29
N LYS A 151 17.74 37.06 10.90
CA LYS A 151 17.42 35.95 11.80
C LYS A 151 18.06 36.21 13.15
N GLU A 152 17.26 36.17 14.21
CA GLU A 152 17.79 36.21 15.56
C GLU A 152 18.69 34.99 15.81
N GLY A 153 19.95 35.25 16.13
CA GLY A 153 20.92 34.23 16.50
C GLY A 153 20.68 33.75 17.92
N PHE A 154 20.61 32.43 18.12
CA PHE A 154 20.50 31.84 19.45
C PHE A 154 21.80 32.11 20.23
N GLN A 155 21.80 33.08 21.14
CA GLN A 155 22.91 33.28 22.06
C GLN A 155 22.82 32.23 23.16
N SER A 156 23.73 31.24 23.15
CA SER A 156 23.95 30.42 24.33
C SER A 156 24.49 31.33 25.43
N MET A 157 23.77 31.47 26.53
CA MET A 157 24.35 31.98 27.78
C MET A 157 25.37 30.94 28.28
N SER A 158 26.57 30.97 27.71
CA SER A 158 27.75 30.37 28.32
C SER A 158 28.44 31.45 29.14
N GLY A 159 28.25 31.40 30.46
CA GLY A 159 29.16 32.05 31.39
C GLY A 159 28.46 32.90 32.45
N LEU A 160 28.58 32.40 33.69
CA LEU A 160 28.76 33.05 34.99
C LEU A 160 28.11 32.07 35.99
N GLY A 161 28.79 31.36 36.87
CA GLY A 161 30.10 31.51 37.51
C GLY A 161 29.97 30.79 38.85
#